data_AF-A0A1V9REM6-F1
#
_entry.id   AF-A0A1V9REM6-F1
#
_cell.length_a   1.000
_cell.length_b   1.000
_cell.length_c   1.000
_cell.angle_alpha   90.00
_cell.angle_beta   90.00
_cell.angle_gamma   90.00
#
_symmetry.space_group_name_H-M   'P 1'
#
loop_
_entity.id
_entity.type
_entity.pdbx_description
1 polymer ?
#
loop_
_entity_poly.entity_id
_entity_poly.type
_entity_poly.pdbx_seq_one_letter_code
_entity_poly.pdbx_strand_id
1 'polypeptide(L)'
;MNKLKRKAVIMLFEDSLTDEEIAKKLRRVPSTLYEWKKDPKFKAAQEQYKKLVVKKDFESKALRELVNLLNAKSEMVRLQTAITILKMSGMMSDNSTPELDKAKVRKANAEADIARWRADELTGKNKADDSTVLVDDIGDAEDE
;
A
#
# COMPACT_ATOMS: atom_id res chain seq x y z
N MET A 1 19.58 16.02 -11.28
CA MET A 1 19.50 16.35 -9.84
C MET A 1 20.90 16.63 -9.28
N ASN A 2 21.10 17.76 -8.59
CA ASN A 2 22.41 18.22 -8.06
C ASN A 2 22.82 17.45 -6.78
N LYS A 3 24.12 17.38 -6.48
CA LYS A 3 24.73 16.68 -5.33
C LYS A 3 24.08 17.05 -3.99
N LEU A 4 23.75 18.33 -3.78
CA LEU A 4 23.07 18.79 -2.56
C LEU A 4 21.66 18.23 -2.40
N LYS A 5 20.88 18.22 -3.49
CA LYS A 5 19.53 17.63 -3.49
C LYS A 5 19.58 16.13 -3.22
N ARG A 6 20.57 15.40 -3.74
CA ARG A 6 20.77 13.97 -3.45
C ARG A 6 21.11 13.74 -1.97
N LYS A 7 22.00 14.54 -1.39
CA LYS A 7 22.35 14.45 0.04
C LYS A 7 21.14 14.74 0.95
N ALA A 8 20.30 15.70 0.56
CA ALA A 8 19.04 15.97 1.24
C ALA A 8 18.07 14.77 1.20
N VAL A 9 17.95 14.08 0.05
CA VAL A 9 17.13 12.87 -0.07
C VAL A 9 17.59 11.77 0.89
N ILE A 10 18.90 11.56 1.02
CA ILE A 10 19.47 10.58 1.96
C ILE A 10 19.14 10.95 3.41
N MET A 11 19.40 12.20 3.80
CA MET A 11 19.15 12.69 5.16
C MET A 11 17.66 12.66 5.54
N LEU A 12 16.77 12.96 4.60
CA LEU A 12 15.33 12.88 4.80
C LEU A 12 14.82 11.43 4.94
N PHE A 13 15.54 10.46 4.39
CA PHE A 13 15.19 9.05 4.55
C PHE A 13 15.65 8.48 5.90
N GLU A 14 16.78 8.96 6.42
CA GLU A 14 17.33 8.52 7.72
C GLU A 14 16.47 8.97 8.92
N ASP A 15 15.51 9.88 8.71
CA ASP A 15 14.49 10.39 9.65
C ASP A 15 15.00 10.77 11.06
N SER A 16 16.30 11.03 11.17
CA SER A 16 17.01 11.31 12.43
C SER A 16 17.24 12.80 12.65
N LEU A 17 16.85 13.63 11.69
CA LEU A 17 17.10 15.06 11.67
C LEU A 17 15.85 15.80 11.24
N THR A 18 15.55 16.90 11.93
CA THR A 18 14.50 17.83 11.52
C THR A 18 14.87 18.53 10.21
N ASP A 19 13.88 19.04 9.49
CA ASP A 19 14.08 19.79 8.25
C ASP A 19 15.04 20.98 8.41
N GLU A 20 15.01 21.63 9.58
CA GLU A 20 15.90 22.73 9.93
C GLU A 20 17.34 22.27 10.10
N GLU A 21 17.57 21.14 10.77
CA GLU A 21 18.89 20.55 10.95
C GLU A 21 19.48 20.05 9.63
N ILE A 22 18.65 19.47 8.76
CA ILE A 22 19.05 19.04 7.42
C ILE A 22 19.46 20.28 6.60
N ALA A 23 18.66 21.34 6.60
CA ALA A 23 18.98 22.58 5.91
C ALA A 23 20.30 23.20 6.44
N LYS A 24 20.49 23.22 7.77
CA LYS A 24 21.73 23.68 8.41
C LYS A 24 22.94 22.85 8.01
N LYS A 25 22.85 21.51 8.01
CA LYS A 25 23.92 20.61 7.54
C LYS A 25 24.25 20.79 6.06
N LEU A 26 23.26 21.17 5.25
CA LEU A 26 23.44 21.47 3.83
C LEU A 26 23.88 22.92 3.58
N ARG A 27 24.08 23.74 4.63
CA ARG A 27 24.39 25.18 4.57
C ARG A 27 23.36 25.95 3.72
N ARG A 28 22.08 25.67 3.96
CA ARG A 28 20.92 26.29 3.29
C ARG A 28 19.89 26.77 4.30
N VAL A 29 19.03 27.66 3.85
CA VAL A 29 17.88 28.11 4.63
C VAL A 29 16.78 27.03 4.61
N PRO A 30 16.00 26.86 5.69
CA PRO A 30 14.95 25.85 5.76
C PRO A 30 13.93 25.92 4.61
N SER A 31 13.62 27.13 4.14
CA SER A 31 12.72 27.36 3.00
C SER A 31 13.17 26.65 1.72
N THR A 32 14.47 26.51 1.49
CA THR A 32 15.01 25.79 0.32
C THR A 32 14.65 24.30 0.37
N LEU A 33 14.66 23.67 1.56
CA LEU A 33 14.29 22.27 1.69
C LEU A 33 12.79 22.08 1.49
N TYR A 34 11.97 23.02 2.00
CA TYR A 34 10.53 23.04 1.80
C TYR A 34 10.15 23.16 0.31
N GLU A 35 10.84 24.03 -0.45
CA GLU A 35 10.67 24.12 -1.90
C GLU A 35 11.07 22.82 -2.62
N TRP A 36 12.18 22.19 -2.21
CA TRP A 36 12.61 20.93 -2.81
C TRP A 36 11.62 19.80 -2.55
N LYS A 37 11.00 19.73 -1.37
CA LYS A 37 9.94 18.75 -1.09
C LYS A 37 8.72 18.89 -2.00
N LYS A 38 8.49 20.07 -2.60
CA LYS A 38 7.42 20.30 -3.58
C LYS A 38 7.81 19.92 -5.02
N ASP A 39 9.11 19.87 -5.33
CA ASP A 39 9.64 19.54 -6.66
C ASP A 39 9.34 18.07 -7.04
N PRO A 40 8.60 17.80 -8.13
CA PRO A 40 8.26 16.44 -8.56
C PRO A 40 9.48 15.55 -8.80
N LYS A 41 10.59 16.12 -9.32
CA LYS A 41 11.83 15.37 -9.56
C LYS A 41 12.49 14.97 -8.23
N PHE A 42 12.32 15.78 -7.19
CA PHE A 42 12.84 15.49 -5.86
C PHE A 42 12.01 14.39 -5.17
N LYS A 43 10.68 14.47 -5.25
CA LYS A 43 9.79 13.41 -4.75
C LYS A 43 10.05 12.06 -5.41
N ALA A 44 10.20 12.06 -6.74
CA ALA A 44 10.54 10.84 -7.48
C ALA A 44 11.88 10.24 -7.03
N ALA A 45 12.89 11.08 -6.77
CA ALA A 45 14.18 10.63 -6.27
C ALA A 45 14.11 10.08 -4.84
N GLN A 46 13.28 10.66 -3.96
CA GLN A 46 13.02 10.10 -2.62
C GLN A 46 12.39 8.71 -2.71
N GLU A 47 11.38 8.54 -3.57
CA GLU A 47 10.71 7.26 -3.75
C GLU A 47 11.65 6.20 -4.35
N GLN A 48 12.48 6.59 -5.33
CA GLN A 48 13.51 5.72 -5.88
C GLN A 48 14.56 5.32 -4.83
N TYR A 49 15.00 6.28 -4.02
CA TYR A 49 15.98 6.01 -2.97
C TYR A 49 15.42 5.08 -1.89
N LYS A 50 14.17 5.30 -1.45
CA LYS A 50 13.44 4.41 -0.54
C LYS A 50 13.44 2.97 -1.07
N LYS A 51 13.09 2.76 -2.34
CA LYS A 51 13.11 1.44 -2.98
C LYS A 51 14.51 0.82 -3.00
N LEU A 52 15.54 1.63 -3.27
CA LEU A 52 16.93 1.16 -3.36
C LEU A 52 17.50 0.77 -1.99
N VAL A 53 17.28 1.57 -0.96
CA VAL A 53 17.76 1.27 0.40
C VAL A 53 17.03 0.08 1.00
N VAL A 54 15.71 -0.01 0.79
CA VAL A 54 14.93 -1.20 1.21
C VAL A 54 15.48 -2.46 0.56
N LYS A 55 15.78 -2.44 -0.74
CA LYS A 55 16.41 -3.57 -1.46
C LYS A 55 17.82 -3.90 -0.96
N LYS A 56 18.65 -2.89 -0.65
CA LYS A 56 20.06 -3.16 -0.35
C LYS A 56 20.33 -3.50 1.11
N ASP A 57 19.83 -2.68 2.03
CA ASP A 57 20.24 -2.76 3.44
C ASP A 57 19.20 -3.47 4.32
N PHE A 58 17.93 -3.41 3.94
CA PHE A 58 16.84 -4.02 4.70
C PHE A 58 16.46 -5.41 4.19
N GLU A 59 16.66 -5.72 2.90
CA GLU A 59 16.34 -7.05 2.35
C GLU A 59 17.06 -8.16 3.11
N SER A 60 18.38 -8.06 3.29
CA SER A 60 19.17 -9.04 4.04
C SER A 60 18.81 -9.10 5.54
N LYS A 61 18.38 -7.98 6.14
CA LYS A 61 17.92 -7.96 7.55
C LYS A 61 16.55 -8.60 7.69
N ALA A 62 15.62 -8.27 6.79
CA ALA A 62 14.27 -8.83 6.75
C ALA A 62 14.29 -10.35 6.49
N LEU A 63 15.14 -10.82 5.58
CA LEU A 63 15.31 -12.25 5.33
C LEU A 63 15.85 -12.99 6.57
N ARG A 64 16.84 -12.43 7.27
CA ARG A 64 17.33 -13.00 8.54
C ARG A 64 16.24 -13.04 9.60
N GLU A 65 15.44 -11.99 9.71
CA GLU A 65 14.34 -11.96 10.67
C GLU A 65 13.24 -12.97 10.33
N LEU A 66 12.90 -13.15 9.04
CA LEU A 66 12.01 -14.23 8.61
C LEU A 66 12.55 -15.61 9.02
N VAL A 67 13.85 -15.86 8.88
CA VAL A 67 14.45 -17.12 9.35
C VAL A 67 14.35 -17.25 10.88
N ASN A 68 14.54 -16.17 11.63
CA ASN A 68 14.38 -16.18 13.10
C ASN A 68 12.93 -16.50 13.52
N LEU A 69 11.94 -15.95 12.81
CA LEU A 69 10.52 -16.17 13.09
C LEU A 69 10.05 -17.61 12.89
N LEU A 70 10.82 -18.45 12.17
CA LEU A 70 10.59 -19.90 12.13
C LEU A 70 10.74 -20.56 13.51
N ASN A 71 11.44 -19.93 14.45
CA ASN A 71 11.60 -20.39 15.83
C ASN A 71 10.72 -19.60 16.83
N ALA A 72 9.75 -18.82 16.35
CA ALA A 72 8.86 -18.06 17.21
C ALA A 72 8.05 -18.98 18.16
N LYS A 73 7.73 -18.50 19.37
CA LYS A 73 6.91 -19.26 20.34
C LYS A 73 5.50 -19.57 19.79
N SER A 74 4.92 -18.64 19.04
CA SER A 74 3.58 -18.80 18.45
C SER A 74 3.62 -19.70 17.22
N GLU A 75 2.83 -20.77 17.25
CA GLU A 75 2.72 -21.72 16.14
C GLU A 75 2.18 -21.05 14.87
N MET A 76 1.22 -20.13 15.02
CA MET A 76 0.65 -19.37 13.91
C MET A 76 1.72 -18.51 13.22
N VAL A 77 2.62 -17.87 13.99
CA VAL A 77 3.70 -17.05 13.43
C VAL A 77 4.70 -17.93 12.68
N ARG A 78 5.05 -19.11 13.22
CA ARG A 78 5.92 -20.07 12.53
C ARG A 78 5.30 -20.53 11.21
N LEU A 79 4.00 -20.88 11.23
CA LEU A 79 3.26 -21.32 10.05
C LEU A 79 3.23 -20.23 8.97
N GLN A 80 2.84 -19.00 9.33
CA GLN A 80 2.80 -17.87 8.38
C GLN A 80 4.17 -17.56 7.78
N THR A 81 5.23 -17.67 8.59
CA THR A 81 6.61 -17.48 8.15
C THR A 81 7.02 -18.56 7.15
N ALA A 82 6.74 -19.84 7.45
CA ALA A 82 7.01 -20.95 6.54
C ALA A 82 6.25 -20.80 5.21
N ILE A 83 4.96 -20.44 5.24
CA ILE A 83 4.15 -20.16 4.05
C ILE A 83 4.77 -19.02 3.23
N THR A 84 5.19 -17.93 3.89
CA THR A 84 5.79 -16.78 3.21
C THR A 84 7.09 -17.16 2.50
N ILE A 85 7.95 -17.95 3.16
CA ILE A 85 9.20 -18.44 2.55
C ILE A 85 8.92 -19.33 1.34
N LEU A 86 7.94 -20.25 1.43
CA LEU A 86 7.56 -21.12 0.33
C LEU A 86 6.95 -20.35 -0.86
N LYS A 87 6.21 -19.27 -0.60
CA LYS A 87 5.73 -18.36 -1.64
C LYS A 87 6.88 -17.63 -2.32
N MET A 88 7.84 -17.14 -1.54
CA MET A 88 9.03 -16.45 -2.05
C MET A 88 9.94 -17.38 -2.87
N SER A 89 10.01 -18.67 -2.53
CA SER A 89 10.79 -19.66 -3.28
C SER A 89 10.09 -20.14 -4.57
N GLY A 90 8.85 -19.69 -4.82
CA GLY A 90 8.03 -20.16 -5.94
C GLY A 90 7.51 -21.58 -5.78
N MET A 91 7.70 -22.21 -4.61
CA MET A 91 7.21 -23.56 -4.29
C MET A 91 5.74 -23.56 -3.90
N MET A 92 5.24 -22.41 -3.47
CA MET A 92 3.83 -22.18 -3.22
C MET A 92 3.39 -21.07 -4.16
N SER A 93 2.66 -21.42 -5.22
CA SER A 93 1.94 -20.39 -5.96
C SER A 93 0.96 -19.73 -4.97
N ASP A 94 0.83 -18.40 -5.00
CA ASP A 94 -0.46 -17.84 -4.59
C ASP A 94 -1.51 -18.65 -5.36
N ASN A 95 -2.63 -19.03 -4.73
CA ASN A 95 -3.67 -19.86 -5.33
C ASN A 95 -4.34 -19.26 -6.60
N SER A 96 -3.62 -18.50 -7.43
CA SER A 96 -3.88 -18.16 -8.80
C SER A 96 -3.96 -19.43 -9.65
N THR A 97 -5.09 -20.13 -9.52
CA THR A 97 -5.64 -20.80 -10.67
C THR A 97 -6.20 -19.73 -11.62
N PRO A 98 -6.19 -19.96 -12.94
CA PRO A 98 -6.81 -19.05 -13.92
C PRO A 98 -8.26 -18.67 -13.54
N GLU A 99 -8.96 -19.57 -12.85
CA GLU A 99 -10.33 -19.40 -12.35
C GLU A 99 -10.41 -18.36 -11.21
N LEU A 100 -9.46 -18.37 -10.27
CA LEU A 100 -9.44 -17.42 -9.16
C LEU A 100 -9.07 -16.01 -9.62
N ASP A 101 -8.14 -15.88 -10.56
CA ASP A 101 -7.78 -14.57 -11.12
C ASP A 101 -8.93 -13.99 -11.94
N LYS A 102 -9.65 -14.82 -12.72
CA LYS A 102 -10.92 -14.41 -13.35
C LYS A 102 -11.98 -14.00 -12.33
N ALA A 103 -12.07 -14.66 -11.18
CA ALA A 103 -13.01 -14.29 -10.12
C ALA A 103 -12.65 -12.93 -9.46
N LYS A 104 -11.37 -12.68 -9.19
CA LYS A 104 -10.89 -11.40 -8.67
C LYS A 104 -11.15 -10.25 -9.64
N VAL A 105 -10.90 -10.46 -10.93
CA VAL A 105 -11.21 -9.47 -11.99
C VAL A 105 -12.71 -9.20 -12.06
N ARG A 106 -13.56 -10.23 -12.02
CA ARG A 106 -15.03 -10.06 -12.01
C ARG A 106 -15.51 -9.28 -10.78
N LYS A 107 -14.97 -9.58 -9.59
CA LYS A 107 -15.29 -8.85 -8.37
C LYS A 107 -14.86 -7.38 -8.45
N ALA A 108 -13.64 -7.11 -8.89
CA ALA A 108 -13.14 -5.75 -9.04
C ALA A 108 -13.96 -4.93 -10.06
N ASN A 109 -14.40 -5.55 -11.15
CA ASN A 109 -15.29 -4.91 -12.11
C ASN A 109 -16.67 -4.61 -11.50
N ALA A 110 -17.27 -5.57 -10.79
CA ALA A 110 -18.56 -5.34 -10.12
C ALA A 110 -18.48 -4.25 -9.05
N GLU A 111 -17.40 -4.22 -8.26
CA GLU A 111 -17.14 -3.16 -7.28
C GLU A 111 -16.95 -1.79 -7.96
N ALA A 112 -16.27 -1.75 -9.10
CA ALA A 112 -16.12 -0.52 -9.89
C ALA A 112 -17.45 -0.04 -10.47
N ASP A 113 -18.31 -0.96 -10.93
CA ASP A 113 -19.63 -0.63 -11.47
C ASP A 113 -20.57 -0.13 -10.37
N ILE A 114 -20.55 -0.74 -9.18
CA ILE A 114 -21.27 -0.23 -7.99
C ILE A 114 -20.76 1.16 -7.61
N ALA A 115 -19.44 1.37 -7.61
CA ALA A 115 -18.86 2.67 -7.28
C ALA A 115 -19.24 3.75 -8.30
N ARG A 116 -19.29 3.41 -9.59
CA ARG A 116 -19.77 4.30 -10.66
C ARG A 116 -21.24 4.61 -10.50
N TRP A 117 -22.08 3.59 -10.29
CA TRP A 117 -23.51 3.77 -10.08
C TRP A 117 -23.81 4.68 -8.89
N ARG A 118 -23.14 4.47 -7.74
CA ARG A 118 -23.24 5.33 -6.57
C ARG A 118 -22.77 6.77 -6.85
N ALA A 119 -21.71 6.94 -7.65
CA ALA A 119 -21.24 8.27 -8.03
C ALA A 119 -22.20 9.00 -8.98
N ASP A 120 -22.84 8.28 -9.90
CA ASP A 120 -23.84 8.82 -10.83
C ASP A 120 -25.18 9.12 -10.14
N GLU A 121 -25.53 8.36 -9.09
CA GLU A 121 -26.64 8.66 -8.17
C GLU A 121 -26.38 9.95 -7.38
N LEU A 122 -25.19 10.08 -6.76
CA LEU A 122 -24.80 11.28 -6.00
C LEU A 122 -24.68 12.55 -6.86
N THR A 123 -24.39 12.41 -8.15
CA THR A 123 -24.30 13.55 -9.10
C THR A 123 -25.61 13.83 -9.82
N GLY A 124 -26.70 13.10 -9.51
CA GLY A 124 -28.03 13.32 -10.07
C GLY A 124 -28.17 12.99 -11.56
N LYS A 125 -27.22 12.24 -12.14
CA LYS A 125 -27.30 11.78 -13.53
C LYS A 125 -28.25 10.59 -13.69
N ASN A 126 -28.39 9.78 -12.65
CA ASN A 126 -29.41 8.73 -12.59
C ASN A 126 -30.72 9.36 -12.10
N LYS A 127 -31.56 9.84 -13.02
CA LYS A 127 -32.96 10.16 -12.69
C LYS A 127 -33.65 8.88 -12.21
N ALA A 128 -34.15 8.94 -10.99
CA ALA A 128 -34.84 7.88 -10.29
C ALA A 128 -36.17 7.53 -10.97
N ASP A 129 -36.13 6.68 -11.99
CA ASP A 129 -37.34 6.04 -12.56
C ASP A 129 -37.21 4.51 -12.61
N ASP A 130 -36.14 3.94 -12.04
CA ASP A 130 -35.95 2.49 -11.94
C ASP A 130 -35.23 2.11 -10.63
N SER A 131 -35.75 2.57 -9.49
CA SER A 131 -35.29 2.07 -8.19
C SER A 131 -35.93 0.71 -7.93
N THR A 132 -35.15 -0.36 -8.07
CA THR A 132 -35.53 -1.64 -7.46
C THR A 132 -35.41 -1.50 -5.95
N VAL A 133 -36.52 -1.17 -5.29
CA VAL A 133 -36.66 -1.24 -3.83
C VAL A 133 -36.59 -2.72 -3.45
N LEU A 134 -35.56 -3.12 -2.72
CA LEU A 134 -35.54 -4.42 -2.06
C LEU A 134 -36.55 -4.34 -0.91
N VAL A 135 -37.75 -4.86 -1.16
CA VAL A 135 -38.76 -5.07 -0.12
C VAL A 135 -38.30 -6.28 0.68
N ASP A 136 -37.89 -6.06 1.92
CA ASP A 136 -37.59 -7.12 2.87
C ASP A 136 -38.94 -7.65 3.39
N ASP A 137 -39.57 -8.57 2.65
CA ASP A 137 -40.75 -9.32 3.10
C ASP A 137 -40.31 -10.35 4.17
N ILE A 138 -39.85 -9.84 5.32
CA ILE A 138 -39.82 -10.59 6.58
C ILE A 138 -41.07 -10.13 7.34
N GLY A 139 -42.20 -10.70 6.95
CA GLY A 139 -43.45 -10.59 7.69
C GLY A 139 -43.42 -11.50 8.91
N ASP A 140 -43.59 -10.88 10.08
CA ASP A 140 -43.96 -11.50 11.35
C ASP A 140 -45.03 -12.58 11.13
N ALA A 141 -44.69 -13.83 11.42
CA ALA A 141 -45.69 -14.83 11.69
C ALA A 141 -46.11 -14.65 13.15
N GLU A 142 -47.22 -13.95 13.37
CA GLU A 142 -47.92 -13.97 14.66
C GLU A 142 -48.42 -15.40 14.89
N ASP A 143 -47.89 -16.07 15.92
CA ASP A 143 -48.35 -17.35 16.42
C ASP A 143 -49.73 -17.18 17.10
N GLU A 144 -50.78 -17.80 16.55
CA GLU A 144 -52.06 -18.09 17.25
C GLU A 144 -51.99 -19.41 18.03
#